data_AF-A0A2W6XQN8-F1
#
_entry.id   AF-A0A2W6XQN8-F1
#
_cell.length_a   1.000
_cell.length_b   1.000
_cell.length_c   1.000
_cell.angle_alpha   90.00
_cell.angle_beta   90.00
_cell.angle_gamma   90.00
#
_symmetry.space_group_name_H-M   'P 1'
#
loop_
_entity.id
_entity.type
_entity.pdbx_description
1 polymer ?
#
loop_
_entity_poly.entity_id
_entity_poly.type
_entity_poly.pdbx_seq_one_letter_code
_entity_poly.pdbx_strand_id
1 'polypeptide(L)'
;MSTNQPPIPTSFAEFWPYYMAAHQDQRNRNIHYIGSAGGLAALAALVVTGNWWLVPAGILFGYGCAWIGHFRFEHNKPASWVKPWWSFMGDWRMFWMKISGREKEAVALGRDLPDIVEMVRAAR
;
A
#
# COMPACT_ATOMS: atom_id res chain seq x y z
N MET A 1 -11.03 19.06 -21.98
CA MET A 1 -10.89 17.89 -21.08
C MET A 1 -10.20 16.79 -21.89
N SER A 2 -8.97 16.41 -21.53
CA SER A 2 -8.18 15.47 -22.32
C SER A 2 -8.79 14.07 -22.26
N THR A 3 -9.21 13.55 -23.41
CA THR A 3 -9.88 12.24 -23.59
C THR A 3 -8.96 11.03 -23.43
N ASN A 4 -7.75 11.21 -22.90
CA ASN A 4 -6.69 10.17 -22.88
C ASN A 4 -6.25 9.76 -21.47
N GLN A 5 -6.99 10.09 -20.41
CA GLN A 5 -6.69 9.57 -19.07
C GLN A 5 -7.25 8.15 -18.91
N PRO A 6 -6.48 7.19 -18.37
CA PRO A 6 -6.99 5.84 -18.12
C PRO A 6 -8.16 5.88 -17.11
N PRO A 7 -9.13 4.95 -17.23
CA PRO A 7 -10.30 4.94 -16.35
C PRO A 7 -9.91 4.61 -14.91
N ILE A 8 -10.70 5.11 -13.94
CA ILE A 8 -10.53 4.77 -12.53
C ILE A 8 -10.72 3.26 -12.35
N PRO A 9 -9.78 2.55 -11.69
CA PRO A 9 -9.87 1.11 -11.46
C PRO A 9 -11.18 0.69 -10.79
N THR A 10 -11.81 -0.32 -11.38
CA THR A 10 -13.06 -0.95 -10.92
C THR A 10 -12.83 -2.33 -10.31
N SER A 11 -11.65 -2.91 -10.52
CA SER A 11 -11.20 -4.15 -9.90
C SER A 11 -9.85 -3.97 -9.19
N PHE A 12 -9.53 -4.88 -8.25
CA PHE A 12 -8.22 -4.89 -7.60
C PHE A 12 -7.08 -5.16 -8.60
N ALA A 13 -7.34 -5.97 -9.65
CA ALA A 13 -6.36 -6.26 -10.69
C ALA A 13 -5.98 -4.99 -11.48
N GLU A 14 -6.96 -4.16 -11.82
CA GLU A 14 -6.73 -2.85 -12.44
C GLU A 14 -6.04 -1.86 -11.50
N PHE A 15 -6.35 -1.91 -10.21
CA PHE A 15 -5.78 -1.01 -9.20
C PHE A 15 -4.32 -1.31 -8.89
N TRP A 16 -3.94 -2.60 -8.92
CA TRP A 16 -2.64 -3.07 -8.45
C TRP A 16 -1.42 -2.38 -9.11
N PRO A 17 -1.36 -2.19 -10.44
CA PRO A 17 -0.27 -1.43 -11.06
C PRO A 17 -0.14 0.00 -10.53
N TYR A 18 -1.25 0.74 -10.38
CA TYR A 18 -1.22 2.10 -9.84
C TYR A 18 -0.87 2.13 -8.35
N TYR A 19 -1.26 1.12 -7.59
CA TYR A 19 -0.78 0.95 -6.21
C TYR A 19 0.74 0.81 -6.21
N MET A 20 1.33 -0.04 -7.06
CA MET A 20 2.80 -0.17 -7.14
C MET A 20 3.49 1.08 -7.68
N ALA A 21 2.81 1.88 -8.52
CA ALA A 21 3.30 3.17 -8.97
C ALA A 21 3.47 4.17 -7.80
N ALA A 22 2.61 4.08 -6.79
CA ALA A 22 2.70 4.87 -5.57
C ALA A 22 3.75 4.36 -4.56
N HIS A 23 4.53 3.33 -4.91
CA HIS A 23 5.53 2.69 -4.04
C HIS A 23 6.82 2.35 -4.81
N GLN A 24 7.36 3.29 -5.59
CA GLN A 24 8.57 3.05 -6.40
C GLN A 24 9.86 3.18 -5.57
N ASP A 25 9.88 3.96 -4.49
CA ASP A 25 11.04 4.06 -3.60
C ASP A 25 11.18 2.80 -2.72
N GLN A 26 12.36 2.17 -2.74
CA GLN A 26 12.64 0.97 -1.93
C GLN A 26 12.50 1.24 -0.42
N ARG A 27 12.84 2.44 0.05
CA ARG A 27 12.76 2.82 1.47
C ARG A 27 11.30 2.94 1.91
N ASN A 28 10.44 3.49 1.03
CA ASN A 28 9.00 3.51 1.25
C ASN A 28 8.48 2.07 1.45
N ARG A 29 8.74 1.17 0.50
CA ARG A 29 8.34 -0.25 0.61
C ARG A 29 8.87 -0.93 1.87
N ASN A 30 10.13 -0.71 2.23
CA ASN A 30 10.71 -1.31 3.43
C ASN A 30 9.98 -0.89 4.72
N ILE A 31 9.51 0.36 4.81
CA ILE A 31 8.73 0.83 5.95
C ILE A 31 7.34 0.21 5.96
N HIS A 32 6.70 0.03 4.81
CA HIS A 32 5.46 -0.76 4.72
C HIS A 32 5.68 -2.19 5.24
N TYR A 33 6.80 -2.83 4.87
CA TYR A 33 7.11 -4.19 5.35
C TYR A 33 7.30 -4.25 6.86
N ILE A 34 7.93 -3.24 7.47
CA ILE A 34 8.02 -3.12 8.93
C ILE A 34 6.62 -2.99 9.53
N GLY A 35 5.75 -2.17 8.94
CA GLY A 35 4.35 -2.04 9.35
C GLY A 35 3.57 -3.36 9.27
N SER A 36 3.65 -4.07 8.15
CA SER A 36 2.99 -5.37 7.96
C SER A 36 3.51 -6.43 8.94
N ALA A 37 4.82 -6.50 9.15
CA ALA A 37 5.42 -7.41 10.13
C ALA A 37 4.98 -7.07 11.56
N GLY A 38 4.90 -5.78 11.91
CA GLY A 38 4.35 -5.32 13.19
C GLY A 38 2.88 -5.72 13.39
N GLY A 39 2.06 -5.62 12.34
CA GLY A 39 0.68 -6.10 12.35
C GLY A 39 0.58 -7.61 12.59
N LEU A 40 1.42 -8.41 11.93
CA LEU A 40 1.50 -9.86 12.18
C LEU A 40 1.96 -10.18 13.61
N ALA A 41 2.94 -9.44 14.14
CA ALA A 41 3.40 -9.59 15.51
C ALA A 41 2.30 -9.27 16.53
N ALA A 42 1.52 -8.21 16.28
CA ALA A 42 0.36 -7.87 17.10
C ALA A 42 -0.72 -8.96 17.05
N LEU A 43 -0.98 -9.54 15.87
CA LEU A 43 -1.91 -10.66 15.72
C LEU A 43 -1.42 -11.92 16.46
N ALA A 44 -0.14 -12.25 16.36
CA ALA A 44 0.44 -13.37 17.11
C ALA A 44 0.33 -13.15 18.62
N ALA A 45 0.64 -11.93 19.09
CA ALA A 45 0.50 -11.56 20.49
C ALA A 45 -0.97 -11.59 20.96
N LEU A 46 -1.93 -11.22 20.10
CA LEU A 46 -3.36 -11.35 20.40
C LEU A 46 -3.73 -12.81 20.68
N VAL A 47 -3.29 -13.75 19.84
CA VAL A 47 -3.59 -15.18 20.02
C VAL A 47 -3.01 -15.71 21.33
N VAL A 48 -1.80 -15.27 21.70
CA VAL A 48 -1.12 -15.72 22.93
C VAL A 48 -1.75 -15.11 24.19
N THR A 49 -2.13 -13.83 24.14
CA THR A 49 -2.52 -13.06 25.34
C THR A 49 -4.03 -12.91 25.50
N GLY A 50 -4.81 -13.11 24.44
CA GLY A 50 -6.24 -12.77 24.38
C GLY A 50 -6.53 -11.26 24.42
N ASN A 51 -5.50 -10.41 24.35
CA ASN A 51 -5.67 -8.96 24.48
C ASN A 51 -6.14 -8.31 23.17
N TRP A 52 -7.45 -8.10 23.06
CA TRP A 52 -8.09 -7.50 21.89
C TRP A 52 -7.60 -6.10 21.52
N TRP A 53 -6.99 -5.33 22.45
CA TRP A 53 -6.40 -4.02 22.15
C TRP A 53 -5.23 -4.10 21.15
N LEU A 54 -4.64 -5.28 20.98
CA LEU A 54 -3.57 -5.49 19.99
C LEU A 54 -4.08 -5.37 18.54
N VAL A 55 -5.38 -5.58 18.30
CA VAL A 55 -5.98 -5.40 16.96
C VAL A 55 -5.89 -3.95 16.49
N PRO A 56 -6.52 -2.96 17.18
CA PRO A 56 -6.40 -1.58 16.77
C PRO A 56 -4.95 -1.07 16.85
N ALA A 57 -4.15 -1.51 17.84
CA ALA A 57 -2.74 -1.13 17.93
C ALA A 57 -1.94 -1.56 16.69
N GLY A 58 -2.12 -2.80 16.22
CA GLY A 58 -1.46 -3.32 15.02
C GLY A 58 -1.87 -2.57 13.75
N ILE A 59 -3.17 -2.25 13.61
CA ILE A 59 -3.67 -1.46 12.47
C ILE A 59 -3.07 -0.05 12.49
N LEU A 60 -3.11 0.64 13.63
CA LEU A 60 -2.56 1.99 13.77
C LEU A 60 -1.06 2.02 13.49
N PHE A 61 -0.32 1.03 13.98
CA PHE A 61 1.10 0.91 13.71
C PHE A 61 1.38 0.72 12.21
N GLY A 62 0.66 -0.21 11.56
CA GLY A 62 0.80 -0.46 10.13
C GLY A 62 0.54 0.79 9.27
N TYR A 63 -0.57 1.49 9.53
CA TYR A 63 -0.90 2.73 8.82
C TYR A 63 0.08 3.87 9.13
N GLY A 64 0.54 3.99 10.37
CA GLY A 64 1.55 4.97 10.76
C GLY A 64 2.86 4.77 9.99
N CYS A 65 3.33 3.52 9.89
CA CYS A 65 4.49 3.18 9.06
C CYS A 65 4.24 3.53 7.58
N ALA A 66 3.12 3.09 7.01
CA ALA A 66 2.79 3.38 5.61
C ALA A 66 2.83 4.88 5.29
N TRP A 67 2.23 5.71 6.15
CA TRP A 67 2.22 7.16 5.98
C TRP A 67 3.62 7.77 6.07
N ILE A 68 4.46 7.30 7.00
CA ILE A 68 5.86 7.74 7.07
C ILE A 68 6.58 7.41 5.75
N GLY A 69 6.37 6.20 5.22
CA GLY A 69 6.92 5.78 3.92
C GLY A 69 6.55 6.75 2.79
N HIS A 70 5.25 6.96 2.62
CA HIS A 70 4.70 7.83 1.58
C HIS A 70 5.19 9.28 1.72
N PHE A 71 5.08 9.89 2.90
CA PHE A 71 5.39 11.31 3.05
C PHE A 71 6.88 11.62 3.09
N ARG A 72 7.71 10.70 3.59
CA ARG A 72 9.15 10.96 3.78
C ARG A 72 10.01 10.55 2.60
N PHE A 73 9.61 9.50 1.87
CA PHE A 73 10.44 8.89 0.82
C PHE A 73 9.80 9.03 -0.55
N GLU A 74 8.53 8.68 -0.68
CA GLU A 74 7.83 8.74 -1.97
C GLU A 74 7.37 10.17 -2.32
N HIS A 75 7.11 10.99 -1.31
CA HIS A 75 6.54 12.35 -1.44
C HIS A 75 5.18 12.38 -2.15
N ASN A 76 4.39 11.32 -1.99
CA ASN A 76 3.03 11.21 -2.53
C ASN A 76 2.00 10.98 -1.41
N LYS A 77 0.74 10.81 -1.83
CA LYS A 77 -0.37 10.55 -0.91
C LYS A 77 -0.70 9.06 -0.93
N PRO A 78 -1.03 8.47 0.23
CA PRO A 78 -1.40 7.07 0.28
C PRO A 78 -2.61 6.76 -0.60
N ALA A 79 -2.53 5.68 -1.38
CA ALA A 79 -3.65 5.18 -2.19
C ALA A 79 -4.91 4.86 -1.36
N SER A 80 -4.74 4.68 -0.04
CA SER A 80 -5.84 4.44 0.89
C SER A 80 -6.83 5.60 0.98
N TRP A 81 -6.44 6.81 0.55
CA TRP A 81 -7.33 7.98 0.48
C TRP A 81 -8.42 7.85 -0.58
N VAL A 82 -8.21 7.00 -1.60
CA VAL A 82 -9.19 6.77 -2.68
C VAL A 82 -9.78 5.37 -2.66
N LYS A 83 -9.00 4.35 -2.31
CA LYS A 83 -9.41 2.94 -2.29
C LYS A 83 -8.83 2.24 -1.04
N PRO A 84 -9.39 2.49 0.16
CA PRO A 84 -8.81 2.02 1.43
C PRO A 84 -8.67 0.49 1.51
N TRP A 85 -9.73 -0.25 1.15
CA TRP A 85 -9.71 -1.71 1.19
C TRP A 85 -8.72 -2.33 0.22
N TRP A 86 -8.63 -1.81 -1.01
CA TRP A 86 -7.65 -2.29 -1.98
C TRP A 86 -6.22 -1.90 -1.61
N SER A 87 -6.03 -0.77 -0.93
CA SER A 87 -4.70 -0.38 -0.44
C SER A 87 -4.23 -1.33 0.66
N PHE A 88 -5.12 -1.68 1.60
CA PHE A 88 -4.84 -2.69 2.61
C PHE A 88 -4.50 -4.06 1.99
N MET A 89 -5.29 -4.52 1.01
CA MET A 89 -4.97 -5.73 0.25
C MET A 89 -3.64 -5.59 -0.52
N GLY A 90 -3.33 -4.39 -1.01
CA GLY A 90 -2.11 -4.03 -1.68
C GLY A 90 -0.89 -4.21 -0.79
N ASP A 91 -0.94 -3.76 0.46
CA ASP A 91 0.15 -3.92 1.42
C ASP A 91 0.50 -5.40 1.62
N TRP A 92 -0.51 -6.26 1.80
CA TRP A 92 -0.32 -7.69 1.95
C TRP A 92 0.21 -8.36 0.67
N ARG A 93 -0.30 -7.98 -0.50
CA ARG A 93 0.20 -8.49 -1.78
C ARG A 93 1.66 -8.06 -2.02
N MET A 94 2.00 -6.82 -1.72
CA MET A 94 3.36 -6.29 -1.85
C MET A 94 4.32 -7.01 -0.90
N PHE A 95 3.91 -7.19 0.36
CA PHE A 95 4.67 -7.96 1.36
C PHE A 95 4.85 -9.42 0.93
N TRP A 96 3.80 -10.06 0.40
CA TRP A 96 3.90 -11.42 -0.18
C TRP A 96 4.89 -11.49 -1.34
N MET A 97 4.87 -10.51 -2.26
CA MET A 97 5.82 -10.46 -3.37
C MET A 97 7.26 -10.21 -2.89
N LYS A 98 7.46 -9.50 -1.78
CA LYS A 98 8.77 -9.38 -1.13
C LYS A 98 9.30 -10.72 -0.65
N ILE A 99 8.51 -11.43 0.16
CA ILE A 99 8.95 -12.70 0.78
C ILE A 99 9.06 -13.85 -0.23
N SER A 100 8.30 -13.81 -1.32
CA SER A 100 8.39 -14.78 -2.43
C SER A 100 9.46 -14.44 -3.47
N GLY A 101 10.25 -13.37 -3.27
CA GLY A 101 11.34 -12.98 -4.18
C GLY A 101 10.89 -12.30 -5.48
N ARG A 102 9.61 -11.93 -5.59
CA ARG A 102 8.99 -11.36 -6.79
C ARG A 102 8.83 -9.84 -6.75
N GLU A 103 9.46 -9.15 -5.80
CA GLU A 103 9.35 -7.69 -5.64
C GLU A 103 9.64 -6.91 -6.93
N LYS A 104 10.63 -7.35 -7.72
CA LYS A 104 10.99 -6.70 -8.99
C LYS A 104 9.85 -6.73 -10.02
N GLU A 105 9.06 -7.80 -10.06
CA GLU A 105 7.88 -7.89 -10.92
C GLU A 105 6.82 -6.87 -10.48
N ALA A 106 6.58 -6.75 -9.18
CA ALA A 106 5.62 -5.78 -8.63
C ALA A 106 6.01 -4.34 -8.98
N VAL A 107 7.28 -3.99 -8.77
CA VAL A 107 7.80 -2.64 -9.08
C VAL A 107 7.69 -2.34 -10.58
N ALA A 108 7.99 -3.33 -11.43
CA ALA A 108 7.90 -3.17 -12.89
C ALA A 108 6.47 -2.88 -13.37
N LEU A 109 5.44 -3.46 -12.73
CA LEU A 109 4.04 -3.20 -13.08
C LEU A 109 3.62 -1.74 -12.86
N GLY A 110 4.20 -1.08 -11.87
CA GLY A 110 3.89 0.32 -11.53
C GLY A 110 4.76 1.35 -12.22
N ARG A 111 5.76 0.92 -12.99
CA ARG A 111 6.72 1.84 -13.62
C ARG A 111 6.02 2.71 -14.65
N ASP A 112 6.33 4.01 -14.64
CA ASP A 112 5.81 5.03 -15.56
C ASP A 112 4.29 5.24 -15.51
N LEU A 113 3.59 4.65 -14.53
CA LEU A 113 2.18 4.91 -14.28
C LEU A 113 1.99 6.13 -13.37
N PRO A 114 0.87 6.87 -13.54
CA PRO A 114 0.56 7.99 -12.68
C PRO A 114 0.19 7.53 -11.27
N ASP A 115 0.37 8.43 -10.31
CA ASP A 115 -0.16 8.25 -8.95
C ASP A 115 -1.69 8.18 -8.97
N ILE A 116 -2.25 7.15 -8.33
CA ILE A 116 -3.70 6.89 -8.34
C ILE A 116 -4.51 8.02 -7.70
N VAL A 117 -3.97 8.69 -6.67
CA VAL A 117 -4.68 9.75 -5.96
C VAL A 117 -4.80 10.98 -6.86
N GLU A 118 -3.73 11.32 -7.57
CA GLU A 118 -3.75 12.43 -8.53
C GLU A 118 -4.63 12.11 -9.74
N MET A 119 -4.61 10.88 -10.24
CA MET A 119 -5.50 10.43 -11.32
C MET A 119 -6.99 10.54 -10.94
N VAL A 120 -7.37 10.08 -9.75
CA VAL A 120 -8.76 10.16 -9.26
C VAL A 120 -9.20 11.60 -9.01
N ARG A 121 -8.29 12.48 -8.57
CA ARG A 121 -8.61 13.90 -8.36
C ARG A 121 -8.80 14.66 -9.65
N ALA A 122 -7.97 14.41 -10.66
CA ALA A 122 -8.09 15.06 -11.96
C ALA A 122 -9.38 14.68 -12.72
N ALA A 123 -10.03 13.58 -12.34
CA ALA A 123 -11.28 13.09 -12.92
C ALA A 123 -12.55 13.63 -12.24
N ARG A 124 -12.43 14.48 -11.21
CA ARG A 124 -13.54 15.14 -10.52
C ARG A 124 -13.61 16.61 -10.91
#